data_AF-A0A948DHJ4-F1
#
_entry.id   AF-A0A948DHJ4-F1
#
_cell.length_a   1.000
_cell.length_b   1.000
_cell.length_c   1.000
_cell.angle_alpha   90.00
_cell.angle_beta   90.00
_cell.angle_gamma   90.00
#
_symmetry.space_group_name_H-M   'P 1'
#
loop_
_entity.id
_entity.type
_entity.pdbx_description
1 polymer ?
#
loop_
_entity_poly.entity_id
_entity_poly.type
_entity_poly.pdbx_seq_one_letter_code
_entity_poly.pdbx_strand_id
1 'polypeptide(L)'
;MRVLFVCAGNIMRSVVAECVLEARCVELLGDKASLIDASSAGLEAEHASPAHPKAQAALELLGLPPSEGSSSLVSEELMTGTDLAVTMTRQQCYQLASRFPDHGRKCFSLIELNGALETILEWKGTSTGGRDRATELRATDGVELEARLALAVGALKSAPRELLRPLPGVDLDVRRLMTQFATCFYHVSGVQDPVSGTRQDMVRCAHLIDSEVTAMLEGLLALALTLTDTA
;
A
#
# COMPACT_ATOMS: atom_id res chain seq x y z
N MET A 1 -8.72 3.71 -9.95
CA MET A 1 -7.99 2.60 -9.28
C MET A 1 -8.40 2.52 -7.82
N ARG A 2 -8.71 1.33 -7.32
CA ARG A 2 -9.18 1.11 -5.93
C ARG A 2 -8.16 0.35 -5.10
N VAL A 3 -7.73 0.93 -3.98
CA VAL A 3 -6.75 0.36 -3.04
C VAL A 3 -7.45 0.02 -1.73
N LEU A 4 -7.35 -1.25 -1.30
CA LEU A 4 -7.90 -1.72 -0.03
C LEU A 4 -6.77 -1.99 0.95
N PHE A 5 -6.69 -1.22 2.02
CA PHE A 5 -5.77 -1.48 3.13
C PHE A 5 -6.36 -2.49 4.11
N VAL A 6 -5.59 -3.52 4.47
CA VAL A 6 -6.04 -4.58 5.37
C VAL A 6 -5.11 -4.74 6.57
N CYS A 7 -5.69 -4.70 7.77
CA CYS A 7 -5.00 -5.13 8.99
C CYS A 7 -5.82 -6.19 9.74
N ALA A 8 -5.54 -6.43 11.02
CA ALA A 8 -6.29 -7.41 11.81
C ALA A 8 -7.72 -6.92 12.12
N GLY A 9 -7.83 -5.88 12.96
CA GLY A 9 -9.14 -5.41 13.47
C GLY A 9 -9.76 -4.22 12.74
N ASN A 10 -9.09 -3.61 11.77
CA ASN A 10 -9.57 -2.41 11.05
C ASN A 10 -9.92 -1.20 11.93
N ILE A 11 -9.12 -0.96 12.96
CA ILE A 11 -9.32 0.18 13.89
C ILE A 11 -8.05 1.03 14.08
N MET A 12 -6.91 0.62 13.52
CA MET A 12 -5.64 1.34 13.67
C MET A 12 -4.87 1.46 12.36
N ARG A 13 -3.98 0.50 12.07
CA ARG A 13 -2.96 0.64 11.00
C ARG A 13 -3.57 0.85 9.62
N SER A 14 -4.55 0.05 9.23
CA SER A 14 -5.21 0.19 7.93
C SER A 14 -6.01 1.49 7.80
N VAL A 15 -6.60 1.97 8.91
CA VAL A 15 -7.34 3.24 8.96
C VAL A 15 -6.38 4.41 8.75
N VAL A 16 -5.21 4.37 9.41
CA VAL A 16 -4.18 5.39 9.17
C VAL A 16 -3.68 5.35 7.73
N ALA A 17 -3.48 4.16 7.16
CA ALA A 17 -3.02 4.01 5.78
C ALA A 17 -4.02 4.56 4.75
N GLU A 18 -5.32 4.32 4.96
CA GLU A 18 -6.42 4.89 4.17
C GLU A 18 -6.38 6.42 4.17
N CYS A 19 -6.45 7.04 5.36
CA CYS A 19 -6.45 8.50 5.47
C CYS A 19 -5.16 9.15 4.93
N VAL A 20 -4.01 8.49 5.11
CA VAL A 20 -2.74 8.94 4.53
C VAL A 20 -2.84 8.91 3.00
N LEU A 21 -3.29 7.80 2.40
CA LEU A 21 -3.35 7.69 0.94
C LEU A 21 -4.26 8.76 0.34
N GLU A 22 -5.44 8.97 0.93
CA GLU A 22 -6.38 10.02 0.51
C GLU A 22 -5.71 11.41 0.54
N ALA A 23 -5.06 11.76 1.66
CA ALA A 23 -4.40 13.04 1.82
C ALA A 23 -3.25 13.23 0.81
N ARG A 24 -2.40 12.23 0.63
CA ARG A 24 -1.29 12.28 -0.34
C ARG A 24 -1.78 12.31 -1.78
N CYS A 25 -2.90 11.67 -2.10
CA CYS A 25 -3.54 11.81 -3.41
C CYS A 25 -3.99 13.26 -3.65
N VAL A 26 -4.63 13.92 -2.68
CA VAL A 26 -5.00 15.34 -2.81
C VAL A 26 -3.76 16.22 -3.02
N GLU A 27 -2.69 15.99 -2.25
CA GLU A 27 -1.45 16.78 -2.35
C GLU A 27 -0.73 16.61 -3.69
N LEU A 28 -0.63 15.37 -4.20
CA LEU A 28 0.14 15.06 -5.40
C LEU A 28 -0.67 15.18 -6.70
N LEU A 29 -1.97 14.89 -6.67
CA LEU A 29 -2.83 14.80 -7.86
C LEU A 29 -3.84 15.94 -7.98
N GLY A 30 -4.12 16.68 -6.89
CA GLY A 30 -5.05 17.80 -6.92
C GLY A 30 -6.46 17.39 -7.39
N ASP A 31 -6.90 17.94 -8.51
CA ASP A 31 -8.20 17.64 -9.14
C ASP A 31 -8.33 16.18 -9.61
N LYS A 32 -7.20 15.50 -9.83
CA LYS A 32 -7.13 14.08 -10.23
C LYS A 32 -7.07 13.12 -9.03
N ALA A 33 -7.19 13.60 -7.79
CA ALA A 33 -7.10 12.76 -6.60
C ALA A 33 -8.12 11.61 -6.59
N SER A 34 -9.31 11.84 -7.18
CA SER A 34 -10.38 10.84 -7.30
C SER A 34 -10.06 9.64 -8.21
N LEU A 35 -8.95 9.69 -8.96
CA LEU A 35 -8.49 8.54 -9.76
C LEU A 35 -7.99 7.39 -8.89
N ILE A 36 -7.65 7.65 -7.63
CA ILE A 36 -7.20 6.66 -6.65
C ILE A 36 -8.14 6.73 -5.46
N ASP A 37 -8.89 5.66 -5.28
CA ASP A 37 -9.84 5.51 -4.18
C ASP A 37 -9.24 4.59 -3.11
N ALA A 38 -9.27 5.04 -1.86
CA ALA A 38 -8.73 4.32 -0.72
C ALA A 38 -9.88 3.79 0.14
N SER A 39 -9.72 2.58 0.65
CA SER A 39 -10.63 2.01 1.64
C SER A 39 -9.85 1.12 2.59
N SER A 40 -10.42 0.79 3.75
CA SER A 40 -9.81 -0.20 4.64
C SER A 40 -10.78 -1.23 5.21
N ALA A 41 -10.24 -2.42 5.48
CA ALA A 41 -10.95 -3.54 6.09
C ALA A 41 -10.04 -4.33 7.04
N GLY A 42 -10.61 -5.31 7.73
CA GLY A 42 -9.91 -6.16 8.69
C GLY A 42 -10.14 -7.64 8.43
N LEU A 43 -9.13 -8.45 8.71
CA LEU A 43 -9.22 -9.92 8.65
C LEU A 43 -10.15 -10.48 9.73
N GLU A 44 -10.18 -9.81 10.88
CA GLU A 44 -10.85 -10.20 12.13
C GLU A 44 -11.59 -8.99 12.73
N ALA A 45 -12.05 -8.06 11.88
CA ALA A 45 -12.73 -6.85 12.34
C ALA A 45 -14.06 -7.17 13.03
N GLU A 46 -14.27 -6.54 14.19
CA GLU A 46 -15.60 -6.40 14.75
C GLU A 46 -16.43 -5.45 13.87
N HIS A 47 -17.74 -5.65 13.81
CA HIS A 47 -18.59 -4.84 12.96
C HIS A 47 -18.76 -3.42 13.53
N ALA A 48 -18.55 -2.40 12.70
CA ALA A 48 -18.86 -1.00 12.96
C ALA A 48 -18.20 -0.40 14.23
N SER A 49 -17.00 -0.86 14.58
CA SER A 49 -16.20 -0.23 15.63
C SER A 49 -15.58 1.06 15.12
N PRO A 50 -15.58 2.15 15.90
CA PRO A 50 -14.89 3.37 15.50
C PRO A 50 -13.38 3.14 15.46
N ALA A 51 -12.66 3.98 14.71
CA ALA A 51 -11.21 3.98 14.76
C ALA A 51 -10.72 4.19 16.21
N HIS A 52 -9.71 3.42 16.60
CA HIS A 52 -9.19 3.41 17.95
C HIS A 52 -8.64 4.79 18.33
N PRO A 53 -8.82 5.28 19.57
CA PRO A 53 -8.38 6.63 19.97
C PRO A 53 -6.89 6.92 19.70
N LYS A 54 -6.01 5.91 19.81
CA LYS A 54 -4.60 6.05 19.46
C LYS A 54 -4.38 6.36 17.97
N ALA A 55 -5.19 5.79 17.08
CA ALA A 55 -5.10 6.06 15.65
C ALA A 55 -5.60 7.46 15.32
N GLN A 56 -6.73 7.88 15.91
CA GLN A 56 -7.24 9.26 15.79
C GLN A 56 -6.19 10.29 16.24
N ALA A 57 -5.58 10.06 17.41
CA ALA A 57 -4.50 10.90 17.92
C ALA A 57 -3.25 10.89 17.03
N ALA A 58 -2.99 9.82 16.30
CA ALA A 58 -1.86 9.73 15.38
C ALA A 58 -2.14 10.48 14.07
N LEU A 59 -3.37 10.40 13.54
CA LEU A 59 -3.82 11.21 12.39
C LEU A 59 -3.72 12.71 12.69
N GLU A 60 -4.20 13.14 13.86
CA GLU A 60 -4.09 14.53 14.31
C GLU A 60 -2.62 15.00 14.33
N LEU A 61 -1.71 14.16 14.84
CA LEU A 61 -0.27 14.48 14.87
C LEU A 61 0.38 14.54 13.49
N LEU A 62 -0.14 13.79 12.53
CA LEU A 62 0.27 13.88 11.12
C LEU A 62 -0.35 15.09 10.40
N GLY A 63 -1.23 15.86 11.06
CA GLY A 63 -1.96 16.96 10.45
C GLY A 63 -3.08 16.50 9.51
N LEU A 64 -3.53 15.26 9.66
CA LEU A 64 -4.57 14.65 8.84
C LEU A 64 -5.94 14.73 9.52
N PRO A 65 -7.05 14.77 8.74
CA PRO A 65 -8.39 14.73 9.31
C PRO A 65 -8.60 13.42 10.10
N PRO A 66 -9.45 13.45 11.15
CA PRO A 66 -9.83 12.24 11.85
C PRO A 66 -10.59 11.29 10.91
N SER A 67 -10.45 9.99 11.14
CA SER A 67 -11.24 9.01 10.41
C SER A 67 -12.68 9.02 10.90
N GLU A 68 -13.64 9.20 9.99
CA GLU A 68 -15.07 9.07 10.27
C GLU A 68 -15.61 7.66 9.95
N GLY A 69 -14.75 6.79 9.44
CA GLY A 69 -15.07 5.42 9.08
C GLY A 69 -15.29 4.51 10.29
N SER A 70 -15.91 3.36 10.01
CA SER A 70 -16.12 2.30 11.00
C SER A 70 -15.58 0.98 10.47
N SER A 71 -15.16 0.11 11.39
CA SER A 71 -14.49 -1.12 11.02
C SER A 71 -15.37 -2.05 10.21
N SER A 72 -14.79 -2.62 9.16
CA SER A 72 -15.43 -3.56 8.26
C SER A 72 -14.62 -4.85 8.12
N LEU A 73 -15.31 -5.99 8.08
CA LEU A 73 -14.68 -7.27 7.81
C LEU A 73 -14.42 -7.40 6.32
N VAL A 74 -13.23 -7.87 5.95
CA VAL A 74 -12.92 -8.14 4.54
C VAL A 74 -13.86 -9.22 4.00
N SER A 75 -14.40 -8.98 2.81
CA SER A 75 -15.40 -9.82 2.15
C SER A 75 -15.02 -10.09 0.69
N GLU A 76 -15.65 -11.10 0.10
CA GLU A 76 -15.48 -11.44 -1.32
C GLU A 76 -15.87 -10.27 -2.24
N GLU A 77 -16.92 -9.54 -1.86
CA GLU A 77 -17.41 -8.37 -2.60
C GLU A 77 -16.38 -7.24 -2.59
N LEU A 78 -15.82 -6.92 -1.41
CA LEU A 78 -14.74 -5.93 -1.27
C LEU A 78 -13.51 -6.34 -2.08
N MET A 79 -13.11 -7.61 -1.96
CA MET A 79 -11.97 -8.13 -2.72
C MET A 79 -12.23 -8.04 -4.22
N THR A 80 -13.41 -8.40 -4.72
CA THR A 80 -13.78 -8.28 -6.14
C THR A 80 -13.70 -6.84 -6.63
N GLY A 81 -14.18 -5.89 -5.83
CA GLY A 81 -14.12 -4.46 -6.11
C GLY A 81 -12.73 -3.82 -5.94
N THR A 82 -11.70 -4.57 -5.55
CA THR A 82 -10.38 -4.00 -5.27
C THR A 82 -9.40 -4.24 -6.42
N ASP A 83 -8.62 -3.22 -6.79
CA ASP A 83 -7.53 -3.36 -7.77
C ASP A 83 -6.23 -3.82 -7.11
N LEU A 84 -5.89 -3.30 -5.93
CA LEU A 84 -4.76 -3.70 -5.09
C LEU A 84 -5.17 -3.84 -3.62
N ALA A 85 -4.91 -5.01 -3.03
CA ALA A 85 -5.15 -5.27 -1.61
C ALA A 85 -3.81 -5.23 -0.86
N VAL A 86 -3.66 -4.25 0.04
CA VAL A 86 -2.39 -3.92 0.70
C VAL A 86 -2.47 -4.19 2.19
N THR A 87 -1.71 -5.17 2.67
CA THR A 87 -1.71 -5.56 4.08
C THR A 87 -0.59 -4.89 4.87
N MET A 88 -0.75 -4.75 6.18
CA MET A 88 0.29 -4.13 7.01
C MET A 88 1.49 -5.05 7.25
N THR A 89 1.28 -6.37 7.26
CA THR A 89 2.35 -7.36 7.38
C THR A 89 2.26 -8.45 6.33
N ARG A 90 3.38 -9.12 6.06
CA ARG A 90 3.43 -10.26 5.13
C ARG A 90 2.57 -11.44 5.60
N GLN A 91 2.49 -11.69 6.91
CA GLN A 91 1.60 -12.70 7.47
C GLN A 91 0.12 -12.42 7.15
N GLN A 92 -0.30 -11.16 7.27
CA GLN A 92 -1.64 -10.75 6.89
C GLN A 92 -1.87 -10.92 5.37
N CYS A 93 -0.86 -10.66 4.53
CA CYS A 93 -0.93 -10.93 3.09
C CYS A 93 -1.17 -12.41 2.81
N TYR A 94 -0.43 -13.30 3.48
CA TYR A 94 -0.63 -14.75 3.37
C TYR A 94 -2.02 -15.20 3.82
N GLN A 95 -2.49 -14.69 4.96
CA GLN A 95 -3.84 -14.99 5.46
C GLN A 95 -4.92 -14.51 4.48
N LEU A 96 -4.77 -13.29 3.95
CA LEU A 96 -5.71 -12.72 3.00
C LEU A 96 -5.74 -13.53 1.69
N ALA A 97 -4.58 -13.82 1.10
CA ALA A 97 -4.48 -14.59 -0.13
C ALA A 97 -4.96 -16.05 0.05
N SER A 98 -4.76 -16.64 1.24
CA SER A 98 -5.29 -17.98 1.56
C SER A 98 -6.81 -17.98 1.72
N ARG A 99 -7.40 -16.90 2.23
CA ARG A 99 -8.85 -16.74 2.39
C ARG A 99 -9.55 -16.42 1.07
N PHE A 100 -8.85 -15.75 0.16
CA PHE A 100 -9.36 -15.30 -1.14
C PHE A 100 -8.40 -15.70 -2.29
N PRO A 101 -8.31 -17.01 -2.63
CA PRO A 101 -7.29 -17.52 -3.57
C PRO A 101 -7.32 -16.86 -4.96
N ASP A 102 -8.51 -16.60 -5.50
CA ASP A 102 -8.70 -15.99 -6.82
C ASP A 102 -8.17 -14.54 -6.88
N HIS A 103 -8.03 -13.91 -5.71
CA HIS A 103 -7.55 -12.54 -5.55
C HIS A 103 -6.09 -12.47 -5.11
N GLY A 104 -5.39 -13.60 -4.97
CA GLY A 104 -4.02 -13.64 -4.43
C GLY A 104 -3.01 -12.79 -5.22
N ARG A 105 -3.17 -12.67 -6.55
CA ARG A 105 -2.24 -11.91 -7.41
C ARG A 105 -2.20 -10.41 -7.11
N LYS A 106 -3.26 -9.86 -6.52
CA LYS A 106 -3.36 -8.44 -6.15
C LYS A 106 -3.12 -8.17 -4.67
N CYS A 107 -2.76 -9.20 -3.90
CA CYS A 107 -2.42 -9.06 -2.48
C CYS A 107 -0.92 -8.79 -2.32
N PHE A 108 -0.57 -7.75 -1.57
CA PHE A 108 0.82 -7.43 -1.20
C PHE A 108 0.84 -6.95 0.25
N SER A 109 1.93 -7.15 0.98
CA SER A 109 2.18 -6.27 2.13
C SER A 109 2.64 -4.90 1.63
N LEU A 110 2.43 -3.84 2.41
CA LEU A 110 2.84 -2.48 2.05
C LEU A 110 4.33 -2.40 1.68
N ILE A 111 5.19 -3.02 2.49
CA ILE A 111 6.64 -3.06 2.26
C ILE A 111 6.99 -3.89 1.01
N GLU A 112 6.32 -5.04 0.81
CA GLU A 112 6.51 -5.88 -0.38
C GLU A 112 6.10 -5.14 -1.65
N LEU A 113 5.02 -4.36 -1.61
CA LEU A 113 4.55 -3.58 -2.74
C LEU A 113 5.57 -2.50 -3.14
N ASN A 114 6.17 -1.81 -2.17
CA ASN A 114 7.24 -0.85 -2.44
C ASN A 114 8.47 -1.52 -3.09
N GLY A 115 8.89 -2.69 -2.58
CA GLY A 115 9.96 -3.46 -3.21
C GLY A 115 9.62 -3.94 -4.62
N ALA A 116 8.36 -4.33 -4.86
CA ALA A 116 7.87 -4.72 -6.19
C ALA A 116 7.88 -3.54 -7.17
N LEU A 117 7.43 -2.36 -6.75
CA LEU A 117 7.44 -1.13 -7.56
C LEU A 117 8.86 -0.76 -7.96
N GLU A 118 9.81 -0.73 -7.02
CA GLU A 118 11.22 -0.49 -7.33
C GLU A 118 11.77 -1.49 -8.34
N THR A 119 11.51 -2.79 -8.13
CA THR A 119 11.98 -3.85 -9.02
C THR A 119 11.47 -3.66 -10.45
N ILE A 120 10.17 -3.38 -10.61
CA ILE A 120 9.57 -3.21 -11.94
C ILE A 120 10.07 -1.92 -12.60
N LEU A 121 10.20 -0.83 -11.86
CA LEU A 121 10.76 0.42 -12.36
C LEU A 121 12.20 0.22 -12.86
N GLU A 122 13.02 -0.53 -12.12
CA GLU A 122 14.38 -0.89 -12.52
C GLU A 122 14.41 -1.73 -13.80
N TRP A 123 13.52 -2.71 -13.95
CA TRP A 123 13.39 -3.48 -15.20
C TRP A 123 13.05 -2.59 -16.40
N LYS A 124 12.40 -1.45 -16.16
CA LYS A 124 12.08 -0.43 -17.15
C LYS A 124 13.18 0.63 -17.31
N GLY A 125 14.30 0.51 -16.59
CA GLY A 125 15.42 1.44 -16.67
C GLY A 125 15.15 2.79 -15.98
N THR A 126 14.23 2.83 -15.02
CA THR A 126 13.85 4.04 -14.29
C THR A 126 13.83 3.78 -12.77
N SER A 127 13.57 4.81 -11.97
CA SER A 127 13.45 4.75 -10.50
C SER A 127 12.27 5.60 -10.05
N THR A 128 11.98 5.72 -8.74
CA THR A 128 10.93 6.61 -8.21
C THR A 128 11.31 8.10 -8.26
N GLY A 129 12.60 8.44 -8.10
CA GLY A 129 13.11 9.81 -8.09
C GLY A 129 13.52 10.34 -9.47
N GLY A 130 12.67 11.16 -10.09
CA GLY A 130 12.95 11.82 -11.38
C GLY A 130 12.58 13.31 -11.33
N ARG A 131 13.47 14.20 -11.79
CA ARG A 131 13.33 15.67 -11.65
C ARG A 131 12.14 16.30 -12.39
N ASP A 132 11.42 15.55 -13.23
CA ASP A 132 10.34 16.09 -14.06
C ASP A 132 8.97 15.42 -13.85
N ARG A 133 8.87 14.44 -12.95
CA ARG A 133 7.62 13.66 -12.77
C ARG A 133 6.42 14.50 -12.34
N ALA A 134 6.64 15.47 -11.47
CA ALA A 134 5.57 16.38 -11.05
C ALA A 134 5.04 17.20 -12.23
N THR A 135 5.91 17.58 -13.18
CA THR A 135 5.54 18.28 -14.40
C THR A 135 4.76 17.36 -15.33
N GLU A 136 5.28 16.15 -15.59
CA GLU A 136 4.64 15.14 -16.43
C GLU A 136 3.25 14.76 -15.90
N LEU A 137 3.12 14.55 -14.59
CA LEU A 137 1.86 14.22 -13.94
C LEU A 137 0.82 15.34 -14.06
N ARG A 138 1.26 16.60 -13.97
CA ARG A 138 0.39 17.77 -14.22
C ARG A 138 -0.05 17.84 -15.68
N ALA A 139 0.86 17.53 -16.61
CA ALA A 139 0.60 17.58 -18.05
C ALA A 139 -0.28 16.43 -18.57
N THR A 140 -0.23 15.26 -17.94
CA THR A 140 -1.04 14.08 -18.31
C THR A 140 -2.50 14.32 -17.95
N ASP A 141 -3.44 14.15 -18.88
CA ASP A 141 -4.86 14.31 -18.57
C ASP A 141 -5.39 13.19 -17.65
N GLY A 142 -6.56 13.40 -17.03
CA GLY A 142 -7.09 12.45 -16.05
C GLY A 142 -7.47 11.09 -16.64
N VAL A 143 -7.98 11.05 -17.87
CA VAL A 143 -8.39 9.80 -18.54
C VAL A 143 -7.17 8.98 -18.92
N GLU A 144 -6.14 9.65 -19.46
CA GLU A 144 -4.87 9.04 -19.76
C GLU A 144 -4.18 8.50 -18.50
N LEU A 145 -4.17 9.28 -17.42
CA LEU A 145 -3.59 8.85 -16.15
C LEU A 145 -4.33 7.64 -15.56
N GLU A 146 -5.66 7.60 -15.65
CA GLU A 146 -6.46 6.46 -15.20
C GLU A 146 -6.09 5.18 -15.96
N ALA A 147 -5.98 5.25 -17.29
CA ALA A 147 -5.58 4.12 -18.12
C ALA A 147 -4.17 3.62 -17.76
N ARG A 148 -3.23 4.54 -17.57
CA ARG A 148 -1.85 4.22 -17.18
C ARG A 148 -1.74 3.62 -15.78
N LEU A 149 -2.56 4.07 -14.83
CA LEU A 149 -2.67 3.46 -13.50
C LEU A 149 -3.17 2.01 -13.60
N ALA A 150 -4.16 1.73 -14.46
CA ALA A 150 -4.63 0.36 -14.70
C ALA A 150 -3.52 -0.53 -15.29
N LEU A 151 -2.69 -0.01 -16.20
CA LEU A 151 -1.51 -0.72 -16.73
C LEU A 151 -0.47 -0.99 -15.65
N ALA A 152 -0.17 -0.02 -14.78
CA ALA A 152 0.76 -0.18 -13.67
C ALA A 152 0.31 -1.29 -12.70
N VAL A 153 -0.99 -1.32 -12.35
CA VAL A 153 -1.58 -2.39 -11.55
C VAL A 153 -1.49 -3.74 -12.28
N GLY A 154 -1.75 -3.77 -13.59
CA GLY A 154 -1.60 -4.97 -14.40
C GLY A 154 -0.17 -5.52 -14.38
N ALA A 155 0.82 -4.64 -14.52
CA ALA A 155 2.24 -4.99 -14.42
C ALA A 155 2.56 -5.63 -13.05
N LEU A 156 2.10 -5.03 -11.95
CA LEU A 156 2.27 -5.59 -10.60
C LEU A 156 1.64 -6.98 -10.44
N LYS A 157 0.40 -7.18 -10.92
CA LYS A 157 -0.32 -8.46 -10.83
C LYS A 157 0.32 -9.58 -11.68
N SER A 158 0.92 -9.19 -12.80
CA SER A 158 1.52 -10.11 -13.77
C SER A 158 2.98 -10.45 -13.46
N ALA A 159 3.67 -9.59 -12.69
CA ALA A 159 5.07 -9.80 -12.37
C ALA A 159 5.29 -11.11 -11.58
N PRO A 160 6.27 -11.93 -11.97
CA PRO A 160 6.57 -13.18 -11.28
C PRO A 160 7.07 -12.86 -9.86
N ARG A 161 6.34 -13.32 -8.84
CA ARG A 161 6.58 -13.00 -7.43
C ARG A 161 7.98 -13.40 -6.97
N GLU A 162 8.54 -14.45 -7.57
CA GLU A 162 9.88 -14.95 -7.31
C GLU A 162 11.00 -14.02 -7.78
N LEU A 163 10.71 -13.06 -8.67
CA LEU A 163 11.66 -12.07 -9.15
C LEU A 163 11.48 -10.70 -8.48
N LEU A 164 10.42 -10.50 -7.69
CA LEU A 164 10.18 -9.25 -6.99
C LEU A 164 10.95 -9.21 -5.67
N ARG A 165 11.59 -8.07 -5.38
CA ARG A 165 12.21 -7.85 -4.08
C ARG A 165 11.11 -7.61 -3.03
N PRO A 166 11.18 -8.27 -1.86
CA PRO A 166 10.23 -8.04 -0.79
C PRO A 166 10.57 -6.83 0.08
N LEU A 167 11.78 -6.25 -0.05
CA LEU A 167 12.25 -5.08 0.69
C LEU A 167 12.81 -4.03 -0.27
N PRO A 168 12.43 -2.74 -0.12
CA PRO A 168 13.02 -1.64 -0.87
C PRO A 168 14.54 -1.54 -0.67
N GLY A 169 15.29 -1.25 -1.73
CA GLY A 169 16.74 -1.00 -1.69
C GLY A 169 17.65 -2.20 -1.39
N VAL A 170 17.13 -3.44 -1.33
CA VAL A 170 17.92 -4.65 -1.02
C VAL A 170 18.07 -5.56 -2.25
N ASP A 171 19.24 -5.56 -2.88
CA ASP A 171 19.54 -6.32 -4.11
C ASP A 171 19.93 -7.80 -3.88
N LEU A 172 19.57 -8.40 -2.73
CA LEU A 172 19.96 -9.77 -2.38
C LEU A 172 18.85 -10.79 -2.67
N ASP A 173 19.21 -11.98 -3.19
CA ASP A 173 18.29 -13.12 -3.31
C ASP A 173 17.79 -13.56 -1.92
N VAL A 174 16.55 -13.17 -1.62
CA VAL A 174 15.92 -13.36 -0.32
C VAL A 174 15.67 -14.83 -0.01
N ARG A 175 15.62 -15.74 -0.99
CA ARG A 175 15.59 -17.19 -0.66
C ARG A 175 16.85 -17.59 0.10
N ARG A 176 18.01 -17.07 -0.32
CA ARG A 176 19.30 -17.36 0.32
C ARG A 176 19.40 -16.74 1.71
N LEU A 177 18.88 -15.52 1.88
CA LEU A 177 18.87 -14.79 3.16
C LEU A 177 17.83 -15.38 4.15
N MET A 178 16.60 -15.66 3.71
CA MET A 178 15.53 -16.24 4.53
C MET A 178 15.87 -17.67 4.96
N THR A 179 16.51 -18.48 4.11
CA THR A 179 16.94 -19.83 4.52
C THR A 179 17.94 -19.77 5.67
N GLN A 180 18.77 -18.72 5.74
CA GLN A 180 19.77 -18.56 6.81
C GLN A 180 19.24 -17.86 8.06
N PHE A 181 18.18 -17.05 7.97
CA PHE A 181 17.78 -16.13 9.03
C PHE A 181 16.25 -15.95 9.21
N ALA A 182 15.42 -16.84 8.65
CA ALA A 182 13.96 -16.68 8.64
C ALA A 182 13.36 -16.30 10.00
N THR A 183 13.84 -16.88 11.10
CA THR A 183 13.37 -16.58 12.46
C THR A 183 13.73 -15.18 12.97
N CYS A 184 14.75 -14.52 12.41
CA CYS A 184 15.18 -13.18 12.82
C CYS A 184 14.45 -12.05 12.06
N PHE A 185 13.97 -12.30 10.84
CA PHE A 185 13.47 -11.25 9.93
C PHE A 185 11.95 -11.04 9.93
N TYR A 186 11.18 -11.89 10.62
CA TYR A 186 9.73 -11.67 10.77
C TYR A 186 9.39 -10.33 11.45
N HIS A 187 10.33 -9.76 12.22
CA HIS A 187 10.14 -8.46 12.88
C HIS A 187 10.43 -7.25 11.98
N VAL A 188 11.18 -7.40 10.88
CA VAL A 188 11.67 -6.27 10.05
C VAL A 188 10.85 -6.05 8.78
N SER A 189 10.03 -7.02 8.35
CA SER A 189 9.36 -7.04 7.04
C SER A 189 7.88 -6.62 7.05
N GLY A 190 7.45 -5.84 8.05
CA GLY A 190 6.06 -5.35 8.13
C GLY A 190 5.83 -4.27 9.18
N VAL A 191 4.73 -3.54 9.03
CA VAL A 191 4.30 -2.51 9.98
C VAL A 191 3.76 -3.20 11.25
N GLN A 192 4.55 -3.15 12.32
CA GLN A 192 4.27 -3.83 13.59
C GLN A 192 2.98 -3.33 14.24
N ASP A 193 2.32 -4.21 15.00
CA ASP A 193 1.03 -3.89 15.62
C ASP A 193 1.18 -3.06 16.91
N PRO A 194 0.61 -1.84 16.97
CA PRO A 194 0.67 -1.02 18.17
C PRO A 194 -0.50 -1.25 19.16
N VAL A 195 -1.41 -2.22 18.97
CA VAL A 195 -2.58 -2.45 19.88
C VAL A 195 -2.16 -2.39 21.35
N SER A 196 -1.21 -3.25 21.74
CA SER A 196 -0.69 -3.37 23.11
C SER A 196 0.41 -2.36 23.44
N GLY A 197 0.83 -1.55 22.46
CA GLY A 197 1.91 -0.58 22.60
C GLY A 197 1.48 0.72 23.29
N THR A 198 2.44 1.60 23.54
CA THR A 198 2.24 2.95 24.04
C THR A 198 1.68 3.88 22.95
N ARG A 199 1.26 5.10 23.34
CA ARG A 199 0.90 6.14 22.36
C ARG A 199 2.08 6.48 21.44
N GLN A 200 3.31 6.47 21.96
CA GLN A 200 4.52 6.74 21.17
C GLN A 200 4.77 5.64 20.12
N ASP A 201 4.47 4.38 20.44
CA ASP A 201 4.60 3.27 19.49
C ASP A 201 3.63 3.44 18.32
N MET A 202 2.40 3.88 18.59
CA MET A 202 1.43 4.22 17.54
C MET A 202 1.91 5.40 16.69
N VAL A 203 2.50 6.44 17.29
CA VAL A 203 3.02 7.59 16.53
C VAL A 203 4.16 7.16 15.59
N ARG A 204 5.11 6.36 16.07
CA ARG A 204 6.17 5.81 15.19
C ARG A 204 5.59 4.95 14.08
N CYS A 205 4.59 4.12 14.40
CA CYS A 205 3.88 3.32 13.42
C CYS A 205 3.18 4.20 12.37
N ALA A 206 2.54 5.30 12.78
CA ALA A 206 1.86 6.23 11.87
C ALA A 206 2.84 6.95 10.94
N HIS A 207 3.99 7.42 11.43
CA HIS A 207 5.02 7.99 10.55
C HIS A 207 5.59 6.97 9.57
N LEU A 208 5.76 5.71 9.98
CA LEU A 208 6.17 4.65 9.06
C LEU A 208 5.10 4.42 7.99
N ILE A 209 3.82 4.32 8.37
CA ILE A 209 2.72 4.19 7.41
C ILE A 209 2.70 5.38 6.45
N ASP A 210 2.83 6.60 6.95
CA ASP A 210 2.89 7.83 6.14
C ASP A 210 4.01 7.75 5.09
N SER A 211 5.23 7.43 5.54
CA SER A 211 6.39 7.28 4.65
C SER A 211 6.18 6.19 3.59
N GLU A 212 5.72 5.01 4.00
CA GLU A 212 5.61 3.84 3.12
C GLU A 212 4.42 3.94 2.15
N VAL A 213 3.29 4.52 2.57
CA VAL A 213 2.15 4.79 1.68
C VAL A 213 2.49 5.90 0.70
N THR A 214 3.23 6.92 1.12
CA THR A 214 3.72 7.97 0.21
C THR A 214 4.65 7.37 -0.85
N ALA A 215 5.63 6.55 -0.44
CA ALA A 215 6.52 5.84 -1.36
C ALA A 215 5.75 4.92 -2.33
N MET A 216 4.72 4.24 -1.85
CA MET A 216 3.84 3.40 -2.67
C MET A 216 3.12 4.23 -3.74
N LEU A 217 2.54 5.37 -3.36
CA LEU A 217 1.84 6.26 -4.29
C LEU A 217 2.81 6.83 -5.34
N GLU A 218 3.96 7.35 -4.91
CA GLU A 218 4.99 7.85 -5.83
C GLU A 218 5.49 6.76 -6.79
N GLY A 219 5.70 5.54 -6.30
CA GLY A 219 6.10 4.40 -7.13
C GLY A 219 5.04 3.99 -8.15
N LEU A 220 3.76 3.97 -7.75
CA LEU A 220 2.64 3.69 -8.65
C LEU A 220 2.53 4.75 -9.76
N LEU A 221 2.63 6.04 -9.39
CA LEU A 221 2.60 7.14 -10.36
C LEU A 221 3.82 7.11 -11.28
N ALA A 222 5.00 6.83 -10.74
CA ALA A 222 6.22 6.67 -11.53
C ALA A 222 6.09 5.54 -12.55
N LEU A 223 5.50 4.40 -12.16
CA LEU A 223 5.29 3.26 -13.04
C LEU A 223 4.24 3.58 -14.10
N ALA A 224 3.13 4.21 -13.72
CA ALA A 224 2.09 4.66 -14.65
C ALA A 224 2.66 5.61 -15.72
N LEU A 225 3.47 6.60 -15.33
CA LEU A 225 4.09 7.52 -16.29
C LEU A 225 5.09 6.83 -17.24
N THR A 226 5.69 5.72 -16.81
CA THR A 226 6.64 4.94 -17.62
C THR A 226 5.95 4.00 -18.61
N LEU A 227 4.74 3.55 -18.28
CA LEU A 227 3.93 2.67 -19.12
C LEU A 227 3.05 3.54 -20.04
N THR A 228 3.59 3.94 -21.17
CA THR A 228 2.77 4.49 -22.26
C THR A 228 2.09 3.33 -23.00
N ASP A 229 0.84 3.53 -23.45
CA ASP A 229 0.21 2.68 -24.45
C ASP A 229 1.01 2.80 -25.77
N THR A 230 2.12 2.09 -25.84
CA THR A 230 2.84 1.82 -27.06
C THR A 230 2.70 0.34 -27.35
N ALA A 231 1.53 0.01 -27.90
CA ALA A 231 1.28 -1.17 -28.72
C ALA A 231 0.79 -0.68 -30.09
#